data_AF-A0A0C3GSN6-F1
#
_entry.id   AF-A0A0C3GSN6-F1
#
_cell.length_a   1.000
_cell.length_b   1.000
_cell.length_c   1.000
_cell.angle_alpha   90.00
_cell.angle_beta   90.00
_cell.angle_gamma   90.00
#
_symmetry.space_group_name_H-M   'P 1'
#
loop_
_entity.id
_entity.type
_entity.pdbx_description
1 polymer ?
#
loop_
_entity_poly.entity_id
_entity_poly.type
_entity_poly.pdbx_seq_one_letter_code
_entity_poly.pdbx_strand_id
1 'polypeptide(L)'
;MTIADSSMDMTDEVLAATMDCRPPNWDTSGFSKLLSRGWDINESLGNLGDALMQAVMANKTPLVAFHLDHGADPNLICITEEFTALEMAPKVDTDLGITSLLLEHRAVVKGRSAMLHAAQKGRVDIMRRLRDAGASVDEMPNNSDIFDDRRKQID
;
A
#
# COMPACT_ATOMS: atom_id res chain seq x y z
N MET A 1 -0.69 43.59 -4.20
CA MET A 1 -1.99 43.00 -3.78
C MET A 1 -2.27 41.86 -4.73
N THR A 2 -1.63 40.71 -4.47
CA THR A 2 -1.86 39.48 -5.22
C THR A 2 -2.63 38.59 -4.28
N ILE A 3 -3.90 38.45 -4.57
CA ILE A 3 -4.77 37.38 -4.09
C ILE A 3 -4.03 36.06 -4.25
N ALA A 4 -3.43 35.57 -3.17
CA ALA A 4 -3.08 34.16 -3.06
C ALA A 4 -4.42 33.46 -3.00
N ASP A 5 -4.83 32.91 -4.14
CA ASP A 5 -5.99 32.04 -4.25
C ASP A 5 -5.78 30.91 -3.25
N SER A 6 -6.46 31.02 -2.10
CA SER A 6 -6.41 30.07 -1.00
C SER A 6 -7.29 28.87 -1.34
N SER A 7 -7.18 28.36 -2.58
CA SER A 7 -7.60 27.01 -2.88
C SER A 7 -6.50 26.10 -2.33
N MET A 8 -6.78 25.40 -1.23
CA MET A 8 -5.99 24.22 -0.88
C MET A 8 -5.88 23.37 -2.15
N ASP A 9 -4.66 23.02 -2.53
CA ASP A 9 -4.46 22.07 -3.61
C ASP A 9 -5.18 20.76 -3.20
N MET A 10 -5.74 20.03 -4.16
CA MET A 10 -6.47 18.78 -3.86
C MET A 10 -5.57 17.80 -3.08
N THR A 11 -4.26 17.84 -3.36
CA THR A 11 -3.24 17.10 -2.62
C THR A 11 -3.19 17.47 -1.13
N ASP A 12 -3.25 18.76 -0.77
CA ASP A 12 -3.29 19.24 0.62
C ASP A 12 -4.57 18.80 1.33
N GLU A 13 -5.71 18.79 0.63
CA GLU A 13 -6.98 18.28 1.20
C GLU A 13 -6.94 16.76 1.43
N VAL A 14 -6.33 15.99 0.52
CA VAL A 14 -6.15 14.53 0.67
C VAL A 14 -5.20 14.23 1.83
N LEU A 15 -4.12 15.01 1.95
CA LEU A 15 -3.19 14.90 3.07
C LEU A 15 -3.86 15.23 4.39
N ALA A 16 -4.65 16.31 4.43
CA ALA A 16 -5.45 16.64 5.61
C ALA A 16 -6.42 15.50 5.96
N ALA A 17 -7.16 14.95 4.99
CA ALA A 17 -8.09 13.84 5.22
C ALA A 17 -7.38 12.58 5.74
N THR A 18 -6.18 12.31 5.24
CA THR A 18 -5.33 11.19 5.69
C THR A 18 -4.83 11.41 7.12
N MET A 19 -4.45 12.64 7.47
CA MET A 19 -3.97 13.01 8.81
C MET A 19 -5.10 13.15 9.85
N ASP A 20 -6.28 13.62 9.43
CA ASP A 20 -7.50 13.75 10.23
C ASP A 20 -8.12 12.39 10.56
N CYS A 21 -7.82 11.34 9.78
CA CYS A 21 -8.06 9.95 10.15
C CYS A 21 -7.14 9.49 11.29
N ARG A 22 -6.89 10.33 12.32
CA ARG A 22 -6.23 9.98 13.58
C ARG A 22 -7.26 9.50 14.62
N PRO A 23 -6.83 8.67 15.60
CA PRO A 23 -7.77 8.00 16.50
C PRO A 23 -8.59 9.00 17.33
N PRO A 24 -9.88 8.73 17.62
CA PRO A 24 -10.60 7.46 17.38
C PRO A 24 -11.51 7.43 16.14
N ASN A 25 -11.62 8.49 15.35
CA ASN A 25 -12.58 8.63 14.26
C ASN A 25 -11.93 8.43 12.88
N TRP A 26 -11.98 7.19 12.39
CA TRP A 26 -11.58 6.82 11.03
C TRP A 26 -12.69 7.19 10.04
N ASP A 27 -12.81 8.47 9.70
CA ASP A 27 -13.89 8.98 8.85
C ASP A 27 -13.54 8.93 7.36
N THR A 28 -14.32 8.19 6.57
CA THR A 28 -14.20 8.12 5.11
C THR A 28 -14.96 9.25 4.40
N SER A 29 -15.69 10.10 5.13
CA SER A 29 -16.48 11.20 4.56
C SER A 29 -15.60 12.22 3.84
N GLY A 30 -14.38 12.48 4.35
CA GLY A 30 -13.40 13.35 3.71
C GLY A 30 -13.04 12.84 2.30
N PHE A 31 -12.66 11.57 2.21
CA PHE A 31 -12.37 10.91 0.93
C PHE A 31 -13.58 10.83 0.00
N SER A 32 -14.77 10.56 0.55
CA SER A 32 -16.01 10.55 -0.24
C SER A 32 -16.30 11.92 -0.89
N LYS A 33 -16.04 13.01 -0.16
CA LYS A 33 -16.17 14.38 -0.69
C LYS A 33 -15.12 14.68 -1.75
N LEU A 34 -13.88 14.23 -1.56
CA LEU A 34 -12.82 14.37 -2.55
C LEU A 34 -13.15 13.62 -3.85
N LEU A 35 -13.61 12.37 -3.77
CA LEU A 35 -14.07 11.59 -4.92
C LEU A 35 -15.21 12.29 -5.66
N SER A 36 -16.16 12.89 -4.95
CA SER A 36 -17.27 13.65 -5.57
C SER A 36 -16.81 14.91 -6.34
N ARG A 37 -15.62 15.44 -6.01
CA ARG A 37 -14.98 16.59 -6.69
C ARG A 37 -14.08 16.14 -7.84
N GLY A 38 -14.02 14.85 -8.14
CA GLY A 38 -13.18 14.29 -9.21
C GLY A 38 -11.73 14.02 -8.79
N TRP A 39 -11.47 13.83 -7.49
CA TRP A 39 -10.17 13.34 -7.02
C TRP A 39 -9.86 11.98 -7.64
N ASP A 40 -8.64 11.82 -8.14
CA ASP A 40 -8.12 10.52 -8.55
C ASP A 40 -7.59 9.79 -7.32
N ILE A 41 -8.24 8.69 -6.95
CA ILE A 41 -7.87 7.87 -5.79
C ILE A 41 -6.46 7.28 -5.88
N ASN A 42 -5.90 7.21 -7.10
CA ASN A 42 -4.57 6.71 -7.40
C ASN A 42 -3.53 7.85 -7.53
N GLU A 43 -3.92 9.09 -7.22
CA GLU A 43 -3.03 10.23 -7.26
C GLU A 43 -1.88 10.07 -6.25
N SER A 44 -0.66 10.32 -6.71
CA SER A 44 0.54 10.27 -5.88
C SER A 44 0.65 11.52 -5.01
N LEU A 45 0.64 11.34 -3.69
CA LEU A 45 0.87 12.36 -2.65
C LEU A 45 2.37 12.65 -2.43
N GLY A 46 3.14 12.63 -3.53
CA GLY A 46 4.59 12.78 -3.52
C GLY A 46 5.29 11.70 -2.68
N ASN A 47 6.16 12.12 -1.76
CA ASN A 47 6.99 11.22 -0.94
C ASN A 47 6.19 10.32 0.02
N LEU A 48 4.89 10.60 0.20
CA LEU A 48 3.99 9.81 1.04
C LEU A 48 3.39 8.61 0.29
N GLY A 49 3.61 8.48 -1.03
CA GLY A 49 2.94 7.46 -1.85
C GLY A 49 1.51 7.87 -2.17
N ASP A 50 0.59 6.92 -2.26
CA ASP A 50 -0.84 7.18 -2.51
C ASP A 50 -1.67 7.10 -1.21
N ALA A 51 -2.97 7.38 -1.30
CA ALA A 51 -3.88 7.34 -0.16
C ALA A 51 -4.08 5.92 0.40
N LEU A 52 -4.03 4.88 -0.44
CA LEU A 52 -4.11 3.48 -0.01
C LEU A 52 -2.90 3.10 0.85
N MET A 53 -1.70 3.50 0.45
CA MET A 53 -0.46 3.28 1.19
C MET A 53 -0.54 3.89 2.58
N GLN A 54 -1.04 5.12 2.68
CA GLN A 54 -1.22 5.78 3.97
C GLN A 54 -2.23 5.03 4.86
N ALA A 55 -3.33 4.50 4.29
CA ALA A 55 -4.28 3.68 5.01
C ALA A 55 -3.66 2.37 5.54
N VAL A 56 -2.77 1.74 4.76
CA VAL A 56 -2.00 0.55 5.17
C VAL A 56 -1.00 0.89 6.27
N MET A 57 -0.23 1.98 6.12
CA MET A 57 0.73 2.45 7.13
C MET A 57 0.07 2.80 8.47
N ALA A 58 -1.16 3.30 8.43
CA ALA A 58 -1.97 3.58 9.61
C ALA A 58 -2.59 2.30 10.23
N ASN A 59 -2.45 1.13 9.59
CA ASN A 59 -3.09 -0.13 9.97
C ASN A 59 -4.61 0.03 10.16
N LYS A 60 -5.30 0.61 9.16
CA LYS A 60 -6.76 0.87 9.21
C LYS A 60 -7.51 0.06 8.18
N THR A 61 -7.91 -1.14 8.56
CA THR A 61 -8.69 -2.06 7.70
C THR A 61 -9.91 -1.41 7.05
N PRO A 62 -10.77 -0.63 7.74
CA PRO A 62 -11.92 0.01 7.09
C PRO A 62 -11.53 1.06 6.04
N LEU A 63 -10.43 1.78 6.27
CA LEU A 63 -9.93 2.78 5.35
C LEU A 63 -9.30 2.12 4.12
N VAL A 64 -8.53 1.03 4.32
CA VAL A 64 -7.99 0.21 3.24
C VAL A 64 -9.13 -0.36 2.37
N ALA A 65 -10.15 -0.95 3.00
CA ALA A 65 -11.32 -1.46 2.30
C ALA A 65 -12.01 -0.36 1.48
N PHE A 66 -12.25 0.81 2.08
CA PHE A 66 -12.85 1.94 1.37
C PHE A 66 -12.04 2.32 0.11
N HIS A 67 -10.72 2.46 0.22
CA HIS A 67 -9.90 2.84 -0.93
C HIS A 67 -9.94 1.78 -2.04
N LEU A 68 -9.79 0.51 -1.66
CA LEU A 68 -9.82 -0.61 -2.60
C LEU A 68 -11.20 -0.77 -3.28
N ASP A 69 -12.30 -0.58 -2.54
CA ASP A 69 -13.67 -0.64 -3.06
C ASP A 69 -13.97 0.50 -4.04
N HIS A 70 -13.27 1.63 -3.92
CA HIS A 70 -13.42 2.79 -4.80
C HIS A 70 -12.37 2.84 -5.93
N GLY A 71 -11.63 1.75 -6.16
CA GLY A 71 -10.75 1.60 -7.32
C GLY A 71 -9.29 2.00 -7.10
N ALA A 72 -8.83 2.09 -5.85
CA ALA A 72 -7.41 2.20 -5.58
C ALA A 72 -6.66 0.97 -6.11
N ASP A 73 -5.57 1.18 -6.84
CA ASP A 73 -4.71 0.12 -7.38
C ASP A 73 -3.68 -0.29 -6.30
N PRO A 74 -3.76 -1.52 -5.76
CA PRO A 74 -2.84 -1.98 -4.73
C PRO A 74 -1.40 -2.22 -5.22
N ASN A 75 -1.16 -2.09 -6.53
CA ASN A 75 0.13 -2.34 -7.16
C ASN A 75 0.96 -1.07 -7.41
N LEU A 76 0.43 0.09 -7.05
CA LEU A 76 1.17 1.33 -7.08
C LEU A 76 2.37 1.26 -6.12
N ILE A 77 3.49 1.75 -6.59
CA ILE A 77 4.76 1.75 -5.85
C ILE A 77 4.96 3.09 -5.17
N CYS A 78 5.42 3.07 -3.93
CA CYS A 78 5.89 4.27 -3.27
C CYS A 78 7.23 4.72 -3.87
N ILE A 79 7.36 6.00 -4.19
CA ILE A 79 8.54 6.58 -4.84
C ILE A 79 9.81 6.47 -3.99
N THR A 80 9.68 6.39 -2.66
CA THR A 80 10.84 6.45 -1.76
C THR A 80 11.54 5.11 -1.57
N GLU A 81 10.82 4.00 -1.61
CA GLU A 81 11.37 2.67 -1.32
C GLU A 81 10.93 1.59 -2.33
N GLU A 82 10.24 1.97 -3.41
CA GLU A 82 9.74 1.09 -4.47
C GLU A 82 8.83 -0.06 -3.96
N PHE A 83 8.26 0.08 -2.76
CA PHE A 83 7.37 -0.92 -2.18
C PHE A 83 5.92 -0.71 -2.59
N THR A 84 5.24 -1.82 -2.86
CA THR A 84 3.79 -1.90 -2.98
C THR A 84 3.11 -1.93 -1.61
N ALA A 85 1.80 -1.64 -1.57
CA ALA A 85 1.00 -1.72 -0.35
C ALA A 85 1.11 -3.10 0.34
N LEU A 86 1.21 -4.18 -0.45
CA LEU A 86 1.35 -5.55 0.04
C LEU A 86 2.71 -5.82 0.71
N GLU A 87 3.79 -5.20 0.24
CA GLU A 87 5.12 -5.34 0.82
C GLU A 87 5.27 -4.52 2.11
N MET A 88 4.54 -3.39 2.20
CA MET A 88 4.53 -2.51 3.36
C MET A 88 3.70 -3.05 4.52
N ALA A 89 2.58 -3.74 4.24
CA ALA A 89 1.69 -4.28 5.28
C ALA A 89 2.43 -5.12 6.35
N PRO A 90 3.26 -6.13 5.99
CA PRO A 90 4.02 -6.89 6.99
C PRO A 90 5.13 -6.07 7.68
N LYS A 91 5.69 -5.04 7.02
CA LYS A 91 6.76 -4.19 7.56
C LYS A 91 6.28 -3.35 8.75
N VAL A 92 5.04 -2.84 8.67
CA VAL A 92 4.42 -1.98 9.70
C VAL A 92 3.57 -2.76 10.71
N ASP A 93 3.64 -4.09 10.70
CA ASP A 93 2.93 -4.99 11.61
C ASP A 93 1.40 -4.89 11.52
N THR A 94 0.85 -4.78 10.30
CA THR A 94 -0.60 -4.69 10.10
C THR A 94 -1.36 -5.95 10.48
N ASP A 95 -2.67 -5.82 10.67
CA ASP A 95 -3.56 -6.98 10.80
C ASP A 95 -3.59 -7.83 9.51
N LEU A 96 -3.79 -9.16 9.67
CA LEU A 96 -3.96 -10.10 8.56
C LEU A 96 -5.08 -9.67 7.59
N GLY A 97 -6.10 -8.97 8.11
CA GLY A 97 -7.21 -8.45 7.32
C GLY A 97 -6.77 -7.50 6.20
N ILE A 98 -5.78 -6.64 6.45
CA ILE A 98 -5.24 -5.73 5.44
C ILE A 98 -4.54 -6.50 4.33
N THR A 99 -3.69 -7.46 4.68
CA THR A 99 -3.05 -8.36 3.70
C THR A 99 -4.10 -9.10 2.87
N SER A 100 -5.16 -9.57 3.52
CA SER A 100 -6.25 -10.30 2.87
C SER A 100 -6.98 -9.44 1.85
N LEU A 101 -7.36 -8.21 2.23
CA LEU A 101 -8.01 -7.25 1.35
C LEU A 101 -7.15 -6.90 0.13
N LEU A 102 -5.87 -6.61 0.34
CA LEU A 102 -4.95 -6.30 -0.76
C LEU A 102 -4.90 -7.45 -1.78
N LEU A 103 -4.77 -8.70 -1.31
CA LEU A 103 -4.76 -9.88 -2.17
C LEU A 103 -6.09 -10.11 -2.89
N GLU A 104 -7.23 -9.87 -2.22
CA GLU A 104 -8.57 -9.97 -2.81
C GLU A 104 -8.78 -8.95 -3.92
N HIS A 105 -8.18 -7.76 -3.81
CA HIS A 105 -8.15 -6.73 -4.85
C HIS A 105 -6.99 -6.88 -5.83
N ARG A 106 -6.45 -8.10 -5.98
CA ARG A 106 -5.41 -8.46 -6.96
C ARG A 106 -4.08 -7.73 -6.78
N ALA A 107 -3.68 -7.47 -5.53
CA ALA A 107 -2.30 -7.11 -5.25
C ALA A 107 -1.36 -8.23 -5.72
N VAL A 108 -0.41 -7.89 -6.57
CA VAL A 108 0.58 -8.81 -7.10
C VAL A 108 1.61 -9.09 -6.02
N VAL A 109 1.76 -10.36 -5.68
CA VAL A 109 2.91 -10.79 -4.88
C VAL A 109 4.13 -10.77 -5.80
N LYS A 110 5.04 -9.81 -5.63
CA LYS A 110 6.31 -9.75 -6.37
C LYS A 110 7.47 -10.20 -5.48
N GLY A 111 8.12 -11.30 -5.88
CA GLY A 111 9.28 -11.82 -5.19
C GLY A 111 9.03 -12.11 -3.71
N ARG A 112 10.11 -12.16 -2.93
CA ARG A 112 10.05 -12.52 -1.50
C ARG A 112 9.89 -11.34 -0.54
N SER A 113 9.76 -10.09 -0.97
CA SER A 113 9.82 -8.91 -0.07
C SER A 113 8.75 -8.95 1.03
N ALA A 114 7.47 -9.11 0.64
CA ALA A 114 6.37 -9.23 1.59
C ALA A 114 6.53 -10.45 2.52
N MET A 115 6.97 -11.58 1.97
CA MET A 115 7.20 -12.81 2.73
C MET A 115 8.38 -12.68 3.71
N LEU A 116 9.45 -11.99 3.31
CA LEU A 116 10.63 -11.73 4.13
C LEU A 116 10.28 -10.83 5.30
N HIS A 117 9.54 -9.74 5.08
CA HIS A 117 9.06 -8.88 6.16
C HIS A 117 8.16 -9.65 7.13
N ALA A 118 7.23 -10.47 6.62
CA ALA A 118 6.39 -11.32 7.46
C ALA A 118 7.22 -12.32 8.29
N ALA A 119 8.23 -12.96 7.68
CA ALA A 119 9.12 -13.90 8.36
C ALA A 119 9.98 -13.22 9.44
N GLN A 120 10.55 -12.04 9.15
CA GLN A 120 11.32 -11.26 10.11
C GLN A 120 10.50 -10.87 11.35
N LYS A 121 9.20 -10.62 11.17
CA LYS A 121 8.26 -10.30 12.25
C LYS A 121 7.64 -11.55 12.90
N GLY A 122 7.92 -12.75 12.41
CA GLY A 122 7.30 -13.99 12.90
C GLY A 122 5.80 -14.12 12.59
N ARG A 123 5.29 -13.37 11.61
CA ARG A 123 3.88 -13.34 11.20
C ARG A 123 3.53 -14.52 10.30
N VAL A 124 3.48 -15.71 10.91
CA VAL A 124 3.18 -16.99 10.23
C VAL A 124 1.80 -16.98 9.56
N ASP A 125 0.85 -16.23 10.13
CA ASP A 125 -0.47 -15.96 9.59
C ASP A 125 -0.41 -15.28 8.21
N ILE A 126 0.36 -14.18 8.10
CA ILE A 126 0.57 -13.45 6.85
C ILE A 126 1.34 -14.30 5.84
N MET A 127 2.39 -15.01 6.29
CA MET A 127 3.16 -15.91 5.39
C MET A 127 2.28 -16.99 4.76
N ARG A 128 1.37 -17.58 5.54
CA ARG A 128 0.42 -18.58 5.03
C ARG A 128 -0.50 -17.96 3.99
N ARG A 129 -1.08 -16.79 4.28
CA ARG A 129 -1.98 -16.11 3.36
C ARG A 129 -1.30 -15.70 2.05
N LEU A 130 -0.06 -15.21 2.11
CA LEU A 130 0.74 -14.91 0.91
C LEU A 130 0.97 -16.18 0.08
N ARG A 131 1.37 -17.29 0.73
CA ARG A 131 1.56 -18.57 0.05
C ARG A 131 0.28 -19.09 -0.60
N ASP A 132 -0.85 -18.97 0.08
CA ASP A 132 -2.15 -19.38 -0.45
C ASP A 132 -2.57 -18.52 -1.66
N ALA A 133 -2.09 -17.28 -1.74
CA ALA A 133 -2.24 -16.41 -2.90
C ALA A 133 -1.18 -16.63 -4.00
N GLY A 134 -0.35 -17.67 -3.89
CA GLY A 134 0.64 -18.05 -4.91
C GLY A 134 2.03 -17.42 -4.73
N ALA A 135 2.31 -16.78 -3.59
CA ALA A 135 3.65 -16.26 -3.30
C ALA A 135 4.68 -17.41 -3.23
N SER A 136 5.69 -17.35 -4.09
CA SER A 136 6.79 -18.29 -4.06
C SER A 136 7.81 -17.89 -2.98
N VAL A 137 8.24 -18.88 -2.19
CA VAL A 137 9.29 -18.71 -1.17
C VAL A 137 10.65 -18.46 -1.83
N ASP A 138 10.84 -18.99 -3.04
CA ASP A 138 12.13 -19.01 -3.74
C ASP A 138 12.30 -17.84 -4.71
N GLU A 139 11.24 -17.08 -4.97
CA GLU A 139 11.26 -15.98 -5.92
C GLU A 139 12.06 -14.80 -5.34
N MET A 140 13.20 -14.52 -5.97
CA MET A 140 13.97 -13.33 -5.60
C MET A 140 13.21 -12.09 -6.08
N PRO A 141 13.23 -10.98 -5.31
CA PRO A 141 12.80 -9.71 -5.87
C PRO A 141 13.71 -9.45 -7.08
N ASN A 142 13.14 -8.98 -8.20
CA ASN A 142 13.91 -8.59 -9.38
C ASN A 142 14.84 -7.45 -8.97
N ASN A 143 16.02 -7.82 -8.51
CA ASN A 143 17.11 -6.91 -8.25
C ASN A 143 18.06 -7.11 -9.41
N SER A 144 17.86 -6.33 -10.47
CA SER A 144 18.70 -6.36 -11.68
C SER A 144 20.19 -6.17 -11.37
N ASP A 145 20.53 -5.71 -10.16
CA ASP A 145 21.84 -5.19 -9.84
C ASP A 145 22.61 -6.03 -8.80
N ILE A 146 22.03 -7.10 -8.22
CA ILE A 146 22.70 -7.82 -7.11
C ILE A 146 22.96 -9.32 -7.36
N PHE A 147 22.20 -10.01 -8.21
CA PHE A 147 22.45 -11.43 -8.45
C PHE A 147 22.42 -11.79 -9.94
N ASP A 148 23.62 -11.91 -10.51
CA ASP A 148 23.87 -12.81 -11.63
C ASP A 148 23.30 -14.19 -11.23
N ASP A 149 22.19 -14.57 -11.88
CA ASP A 149 21.35 -15.74 -11.56
C ASP A 149 22.11 -17.04 -11.89
N ARG A 150 23.17 -17.33 -11.13
CA ARG A 150 23.98 -18.55 -11.25
C ARG A 150 23.22 -19.82 -10.82
N ARG A 151 21.95 -19.70 -10.43
CA ARG A 151 21.09 -20.88 -10.18
C ARG A 151 20.51 -21.48 -11.46
N LYS A 152 20.66 -20.82 -12.62
CA LYS A 152 20.21 -21.36 -13.92
C LYS A 152 21.29 -22.06 -14.76
N GLN A 153 22.47 -22.37 -14.21
CA GLN A 153 23.56 -23.03 -14.95
C GLN A 153 23.88 -24.46 -14.49
N ILE A 154 22.91 -25.21 -13.99
CA ILE A 154 23.10 -26.65 -13.76
C ILE A 154 21.87 -27.38 -14.30
N ASP A 155 21.92 -27.70 -15.59
CA ASP A 155 21.29 -28.86 -16.23
C ASP A 155 22.24 -29.37 -17.32
#